data_AF-A0A842L4G4-F1
#
_entry.id   AF-A0A842L4G4-F1
#
_cell.length_a   1.000
_cell.length_b   1.000
_cell.length_c   1.000
_cell.angle_alpha   90.00
_cell.angle_beta   90.00
_cell.angle_gamma   90.00
#
_symmetry.space_group_name_H-M   'P 1'
#
loop_
_entity.id
_entity.type
_entity.pdbx_description
1 polymer ?
#
loop_
_entity_poly.entity_id
_entity_poly.type
_entity_poly.pdbx_seq_one_letter_code
_entity_poly.pdbx_strand_id
1 'polypeptide(L)'
;MKVELSAEQKRRIKDCFGKLYPTYKESEEFKQYNESVLSHISYFREKLPKKVDDFSEIDLVEVLSNTFTMNMPGSPQYRAQKMIAENGIQRIRKAFKILLDTSMPPHERYGKIRKMKVKGIGPVIITEMLAYLHPHECATWNNVKSRKKALSIFNIDITKWKTTLNPQEYKTFNEILKAIQKELNVQEPEIEKMGLLFTNYFILKLGQQSREPESEVEFSHDEIRDRVRDIGSMLGFDAETEVTIAPGARVDVVWSAKIGNLGIVNYIFEVHKSGSIDSLLMNLQKAKRSPTVQKVVAISDKVQLEKIKEESEGLPEEFRRDLTFWPVEEVLKVAGYLESAMKIIDGLNLTPEPFK
;
A
#
# COMPACT_ATOMS: atom_id res chain seq x y z
N MET A 1 28.88 -0.88 -4.22
CA MET A 1 28.99 -2.34 -4.27
C MET A 1 28.15 -2.79 -5.44
N LYS A 2 28.78 -3.36 -6.47
CA LYS A 2 28.10 -3.84 -7.67
C LYS A 2 27.65 -5.27 -7.38
N VAL A 3 26.37 -5.57 -7.52
CA VAL A 3 25.85 -6.93 -7.32
C VAL A 3 26.16 -7.74 -8.57
N GLU A 4 26.78 -8.91 -8.40
CA GLU A 4 27.02 -9.87 -9.49
C GLU A 4 26.16 -11.12 -9.29
N LEU A 5 25.40 -11.46 -10.33
CA LEU A 5 24.54 -12.65 -10.34
C LEU A 5 25.36 -13.88 -10.74
N SER A 6 25.14 -15.00 -10.06
CA SER A 6 25.71 -16.29 -10.45
C SER A 6 25.15 -16.78 -11.79
N ALA A 7 25.85 -17.69 -12.46
CA ALA A 7 25.38 -18.28 -13.71
C ALA A 7 24.00 -18.95 -13.57
N GLU A 8 23.75 -19.58 -12.42
CA GLU A 8 22.46 -20.20 -12.11
C GLU A 8 21.35 -19.15 -11.96
N GLN A 9 21.61 -18.06 -11.22
CA GLN A 9 20.65 -16.97 -11.03
C GLN A 9 20.28 -16.34 -12.38
N LYS A 10 21.28 -16.06 -13.23
CA LYS A 10 21.07 -15.53 -14.59
C LYS A 10 20.21 -16.44 -15.45
N ARG A 11 20.48 -17.75 -15.43
CA ARG A 11 19.69 -18.75 -16.15
C ARG A 11 18.23 -18.74 -15.68
N ARG A 12 17.98 -18.81 -14.37
CA ARG A 12 16.63 -18.80 -13.79
C ARG A 12 15.84 -17.55 -14.16
N ILE A 13 16.48 -16.38 -14.15
CA ILE A 13 15.89 -15.11 -14.56
C ILE A 13 15.42 -15.18 -16.01
N LYS A 14 16.31 -15.62 -16.93
CA LYS A 14 16.00 -15.72 -18.37
C LYS A 14 14.89 -16.73 -18.65
N ASP A 15 14.92 -17.89 -17.98
CA ASP A 15 13.89 -18.92 -18.13
C ASP A 15 12.52 -18.42 -17.68
N CYS A 16 12.43 -17.71 -16.55
CA CYS A 16 11.18 -17.14 -16.08
C CYS A 16 10.70 -16.01 -16.99
N PHE A 17 11.61 -15.14 -17.42
CA PHE A 17 11.30 -14.03 -18.29
C PHE A 17 10.76 -14.50 -19.64
N GLY A 18 11.43 -15.45 -20.29
CA GLY A 18 11.01 -16.01 -21.58
C GLY A 18 9.65 -16.72 -21.54
N LYS A 19 9.25 -17.25 -20.38
CA LYS A 19 7.93 -17.87 -20.19
C LYS A 19 6.82 -16.84 -19.94
N LEU A 20 7.10 -15.78 -19.18
CA LEU A 20 6.07 -14.85 -18.72
C LEU A 20 5.89 -13.63 -19.63
N TYR A 21 6.99 -13.09 -20.14
CA TYR A 21 6.98 -11.83 -20.87
C TYR A 21 6.11 -11.86 -22.14
N PRO A 22 6.15 -12.89 -23.01
CA PRO A 22 5.36 -12.90 -24.24
C PRO A 22 3.85 -12.79 -23.99
N THR A 23 3.33 -13.54 -23.02
CA THR A 23 1.91 -13.49 -22.66
C THR A 23 1.56 -12.17 -21.99
N TYR A 24 2.46 -11.69 -21.13
CA TYR A 24 2.21 -10.53 -20.30
C TYR A 24 2.25 -9.21 -21.08
N LYS A 25 3.17 -9.08 -22.05
CA LYS A 25 3.31 -7.88 -22.89
C LYS A 25 2.03 -7.54 -23.66
N GLU A 26 1.29 -8.55 -24.10
CA GLU A 26 0.06 -8.35 -24.86
C GLU A 26 -1.17 -8.04 -23.97
N SER A 27 -1.02 -8.16 -22.64
CA SER A 27 -2.13 -7.93 -21.71
C SER A 27 -2.52 -6.46 -21.65
N GLU A 28 -3.83 -6.21 -21.52
CA GLU A 28 -4.38 -4.88 -21.30
C GLU A 28 -3.83 -4.24 -20.02
N GLU A 29 -3.62 -5.06 -18.98
CA GLU A 29 -3.00 -4.63 -17.72
C GLU A 29 -1.60 -4.04 -17.96
N PHE A 30 -0.79 -4.62 -18.84
CA PHE A 30 0.54 -4.09 -19.16
C PHE A 30 0.49 -2.77 -19.90
N LYS A 31 -0.42 -2.66 -20.87
CA LYS A 31 -0.57 -1.43 -21.67
C LYS A 31 -0.96 -0.27 -20.76
N GLN A 32 -1.94 -0.47 -19.87
CA GLN A 32 -2.36 0.53 -18.89
C GLN A 32 -1.24 0.87 -17.90
N TYR A 33 -0.50 -0.13 -17.41
CA TYR A 33 0.65 0.12 -16.53
C TYR A 33 1.73 0.94 -17.24
N ASN A 34 2.04 0.62 -18.49
CA ASN A 34 3.04 1.31 -19.31
C ASN A 34 2.70 2.80 -19.46
N GLU A 35 1.49 3.09 -19.96
CA GLU A 35 1.01 4.46 -20.15
C GLU A 35 1.02 5.27 -18.85
N SER A 36 0.51 4.66 -17.76
CA SER A 36 0.48 5.30 -16.44
C SER A 36 1.89 5.62 -15.92
N VAL A 37 2.83 4.68 -16.03
CA VAL A 37 4.21 4.86 -15.56
C VAL A 37 4.91 5.98 -16.32
N LEU A 38 4.78 6.03 -17.65
CA LEU A 38 5.42 7.09 -18.45
C LEU A 38 4.87 8.47 -18.09
N SER A 39 3.55 8.58 -17.84
CA SER A 39 2.92 9.81 -17.35
C SER A 39 3.49 10.24 -16.00
N HIS A 40 3.60 9.32 -15.04
CA HIS A 40 4.18 9.63 -13.71
C HIS A 40 5.65 10.04 -13.80
N ILE A 41 6.46 9.36 -14.60
CA ILE A 41 7.87 9.73 -14.83
C ILE A 41 7.95 11.17 -15.35
N SER A 42 7.15 11.51 -16.37
CA SER A 42 7.10 12.87 -16.92
C SER A 42 6.71 13.89 -15.84
N TYR A 43 5.66 13.63 -15.07
CA TYR A 43 5.24 14.52 -13.98
C TYR A 43 6.36 14.78 -12.97
N PHE A 44 6.96 13.72 -12.42
CA PHE A 44 7.97 13.84 -11.37
C PHE A 44 9.26 14.48 -11.86
N ARG A 45 9.68 14.23 -13.10
CA ARG A 45 10.93 14.77 -13.65
C ARG A 45 10.81 16.18 -14.20
N GLU A 46 9.64 16.56 -14.73
CA GLU A 46 9.48 17.80 -15.50
C GLU A 46 8.60 18.84 -14.83
N LYS A 47 7.61 18.44 -14.03
CA LYS A 47 6.63 19.35 -13.40
C LYS A 47 6.95 19.61 -11.93
N LEU A 48 7.12 18.56 -11.13
CA LEU A 48 7.36 18.70 -9.69
C LEU A 48 8.56 19.63 -9.35
N PRO A 49 9.73 19.56 -10.03
CA PRO A 49 10.86 20.40 -9.70
C PRO A 49 10.59 21.91 -9.86
N LYS A 50 9.69 22.28 -10.78
CA LYS A 50 9.33 23.68 -11.05
C LYS A 50 8.40 24.28 -10.00
N LYS A 51 7.79 23.44 -9.16
CA LYS A 51 6.76 23.83 -8.19
C LYS A 51 7.24 23.77 -6.74
N VAL A 52 8.35 23.08 -6.47
CA VAL A 52 8.73 22.74 -5.08
C VAL A 52 9.11 23.94 -4.21
N ASP A 53 9.54 25.06 -4.80
CA ASP A 53 9.91 26.24 -4.03
C ASP A 53 8.68 26.96 -3.45
N ASP A 54 7.61 27.06 -4.23
CA ASP A 54 6.32 27.67 -3.89
C ASP A 54 5.21 26.64 -3.68
N PHE A 55 5.58 25.47 -3.13
CA PHE A 55 4.71 24.30 -3.04
C PHE A 55 3.44 24.57 -2.22
N SER A 56 2.27 24.47 -2.86
CA SER A 56 0.95 24.72 -2.30
C SER A 56 0.19 23.44 -1.95
N GLU A 57 -1.02 23.57 -1.39
CA GLU A 57 -1.94 22.44 -1.21
C GLU A 57 -2.32 21.80 -2.55
N ILE A 58 -2.61 22.59 -3.58
CA ILE A 58 -2.96 22.10 -4.92
C ILE A 58 -1.82 21.28 -5.51
N ASP A 59 -0.57 21.71 -5.31
CA ASP A 59 0.59 20.94 -5.78
C ASP A 59 0.75 19.62 -5.01
N LEU A 60 0.41 19.60 -3.71
CA LEU A 60 0.39 18.36 -2.94
C LEU A 60 -0.64 17.40 -3.51
N VAL A 61 -1.86 17.87 -3.77
CA VAL A 61 -2.94 17.08 -4.38
C VAL A 61 -2.51 16.48 -5.71
N GLU A 62 -1.84 17.27 -6.56
CA GLU A 62 -1.32 16.80 -7.84
C GLU A 62 -0.22 15.74 -7.65
N VAL A 63 0.69 15.91 -6.68
CA VAL A 63 1.68 14.87 -6.32
C VAL A 63 0.99 13.58 -5.89
N LEU A 64 0.01 13.65 -4.99
CA LEU A 64 -0.68 12.44 -4.51
C LEU A 64 -1.41 11.74 -5.66
N SER A 65 -2.04 12.50 -6.56
CA SER A 65 -2.75 11.98 -7.73
C SER A 65 -1.82 11.27 -8.73
N ASN A 66 -0.52 11.59 -8.74
CA ASN A 66 0.47 11.01 -9.66
C ASN A 66 1.36 9.92 -9.00
N THR A 67 0.99 9.41 -7.82
CA THR A 67 1.70 8.30 -7.16
C THR A 67 0.85 7.02 -7.18
N PHE A 68 1.39 5.92 -7.73
CA PHE A 68 0.65 4.67 -7.95
C PHE A 68 0.24 4.00 -6.62
N THR A 69 1.03 4.16 -5.57
CA THR A 69 0.67 3.77 -4.19
C THR A 69 -0.28 4.73 -3.49
N MET A 70 -0.65 5.83 -4.14
CA MET A 70 -1.72 6.74 -3.72
C MET A 70 -2.96 6.67 -4.60
N ASN A 71 -3.09 5.58 -5.36
CA ASN A 71 -4.40 5.04 -5.69
C ASN A 71 -5.18 4.57 -4.45
N MET A 72 -4.63 4.72 -3.23
CA MET A 72 -5.35 4.59 -1.96
C MET A 72 -6.74 5.24 -2.01
N PRO A 73 -7.73 4.68 -1.29
CA PRO A 73 -9.10 5.15 -1.38
C PRO A 73 -9.25 6.56 -0.79
N GLY A 74 -10.20 7.32 -1.35
CA GLY A 74 -10.52 8.68 -0.91
C GLY A 74 -9.88 9.80 -1.74
N SER A 75 -10.49 10.97 -1.68
CA SER A 75 -10.09 12.16 -2.45
C SER A 75 -8.61 12.53 -2.18
N PRO A 76 -7.78 12.70 -3.24
CA PRO A 76 -6.46 13.30 -3.10
C PRO A 76 -6.48 14.65 -2.35
N GLN A 77 -7.58 15.41 -2.49
CA GLN A 77 -7.81 16.64 -1.74
C GLN A 77 -7.87 16.41 -0.23
N TYR A 78 -8.72 15.48 0.21
CA TYR A 78 -8.85 15.14 1.62
C TYR A 78 -7.53 14.66 2.22
N ARG A 79 -6.78 13.85 1.48
CA ARG A 79 -5.48 13.34 1.91
C ARG A 79 -4.44 14.45 2.01
N ALA A 80 -4.40 15.37 1.04
CA ALA A 80 -3.52 16.53 1.09
C ALA A 80 -3.85 17.42 2.31
N GLN A 81 -5.13 17.70 2.55
CA GLN A 81 -5.58 18.46 3.71
C GLN A 81 -5.19 17.81 5.03
N LYS A 82 -5.42 16.49 5.17
CA LYS A 82 -5.00 15.73 6.34
C LYS A 82 -3.48 15.77 6.53
N MET A 83 -2.71 15.56 5.47
CA MET A 83 -1.25 15.64 5.53
C MET A 83 -0.78 17.04 5.95
N ILE A 84 -1.40 18.10 5.45
CA ILE A 84 -1.07 19.49 5.82
C ILE A 84 -1.44 19.75 7.28
N ALA A 85 -2.61 19.33 7.74
CA ALA A 85 -3.05 19.49 9.13
C ALA A 85 -2.10 18.78 10.11
N GLU A 86 -1.61 17.60 9.74
CA GLU A 86 -0.75 16.78 10.60
C GLU A 86 0.74 17.18 10.61
N ASN A 87 1.23 17.82 9.54
CA ASN A 87 2.66 18.06 9.36
C ASN A 87 3.04 19.54 9.15
N GLY A 88 2.11 20.35 8.66
CA GLY A 88 2.37 21.65 8.06
C GLY A 88 2.99 21.55 6.67
N ILE A 89 2.54 22.42 5.74
CA ILE A 89 3.00 22.42 4.34
C ILE A 89 4.52 22.63 4.21
N GLN A 90 5.14 23.40 5.12
CA GLN A 90 6.58 23.67 5.08
C GLN A 90 7.43 22.41 5.32
N ARG A 91 6.96 21.51 6.20
CA ARG A 91 7.65 20.25 6.48
C ARG A 91 7.56 19.29 5.29
N ILE A 92 6.41 19.26 4.63
CA ILE A 92 6.17 18.49 3.40
C ILE A 92 7.07 19.03 2.27
N ARG A 93 7.06 20.35 2.06
CA ARG A 93 7.92 21.04 1.08
C ARG A 93 9.39 20.69 1.30
N LYS A 94 9.88 20.72 2.54
CA LYS A 94 11.25 20.33 2.88
C LYS A 94 11.56 18.87 2.50
N ALA A 95 10.62 17.95 2.70
CA ALA A 95 10.80 16.55 2.31
C ALA A 95 10.93 16.40 0.78
N PHE A 96 10.12 17.14 0.01
CA PHE A 96 10.23 17.14 -1.46
C PHE A 96 11.48 17.84 -1.98
N LYS A 97 11.98 18.88 -1.32
CA LYS A 97 13.31 19.45 -1.66
C LYS A 97 14.43 18.41 -1.47
N ILE A 98 14.40 17.64 -0.38
CA ILE A 98 15.37 16.55 -0.16
C ILE A 98 15.22 15.44 -1.21
N LEU A 99 13.99 15.13 -1.61
CA LEU A 99 13.71 14.14 -2.65
C LEU A 99 14.37 14.55 -3.99
N LEU A 100 14.25 15.83 -4.35
CA LEU A 100 14.73 16.40 -5.61
C LEU A 100 16.23 16.74 -5.62
N ASP A 101 16.91 16.76 -4.48
CA ASP A 101 18.32 17.14 -4.37
C ASP A 101 19.25 16.16 -5.11
N THR A 102 19.58 16.47 -6.37
CA THR A 102 20.42 15.64 -7.24
C THR A 102 21.87 15.50 -6.78
N SER A 103 22.34 16.36 -5.87
CA SER A 103 23.69 16.27 -5.31
C SER A 103 23.88 15.07 -4.37
N MET A 104 22.77 14.52 -3.86
CA MET A 104 22.76 13.41 -2.92
C MET A 104 22.36 12.10 -3.61
N PRO A 105 22.98 10.95 -3.30
CA PRO A 105 22.55 9.70 -3.92
C PRO A 105 21.15 9.27 -3.41
N PRO A 106 20.33 8.58 -4.23
CA PRO A 106 18.93 8.32 -3.90
C PRO A 106 18.68 7.62 -2.56
N HIS A 107 19.54 6.66 -2.19
CA HIS A 107 19.44 5.94 -0.91
C HIS A 107 19.63 6.84 0.33
N GLU A 108 20.47 7.88 0.22
CA GLU A 108 20.64 8.86 1.30
C GLU A 108 19.44 9.80 1.38
N ARG A 109 18.87 10.22 0.24
CA ARG A 109 17.61 10.99 0.20
C ARG A 109 16.48 10.21 0.87
N TYR A 110 16.33 8.93 0.51
CA TYR A 110 15.39 8.01 1.16
C TYR A 110 15.59 7.98 2.68
N GLY A 111 16.83 7.82 3.14
CA GLY A 111 17.17 7.81 4.56
C GLY A 111 16.83 9.12 5.28
N LYS A 112 17.12 10.27 4.67
CA LYS A 112 16.82 11.59 5.25
C LYS A 112 15.31 11.83 5.35
N ILE A 113 14.55 11.57 4.28
CA ILE A 113 13.10 11.76 4.27
C ILE A 113 12.44 10.83 5.30
N ARG A 114 12.85 9.55 5.36
CA ARG A 114 12.33 8.60 6.35
C ARG A 114 12.58 9.07 7.79
N LYS A 115 13.74 9.66 8.09
CA LYS A 115 14.05 10.24 9.41
C LYS A 115 13.17 11.43 9.76
N MET A 116 12.67 12.17 8.77
CA MET A 116 11.74 13.28 9.02
C MET A 116 10.37 12.83 9.52
N LYS A 117 9.99 11.55 9.38
CA LYS A 117 8.71 11.00 9.86
C LYS A 117 7.51 11.89 9.48
N VAL A 118 7.43 12.32 8.22
CA VAL A 118 6.29 13.09 7.71
C VAL A 118 5.11 12.13 7.55
N LYS A 119 4.03 12.35 8.29
CA LYS A 119 2.82 11.52 8.18
C LYS A 119 2.25 11.60 6.76
N GLY A 120 1.90 10.45 6.19
CA GLY A 120 1.50 10.31 4.79
C GLY A 120 2.64 10.09 3.78
N ILE A 121 3.91 10.33 4.15
CA ILE A 121 5.08 10.08 3.28
C ILE A 121 5.88 8.89 3.83
N GLY A 122 5.29 7.70 3.71
CA GLY A 122 5.89 6.45 4.16
C GLY A 122 6.96 5.90 3.20
N PRO A 123 7.70 4.84 3.61
CA PRO A 123 8.75 4.23 2.79
C PRO A 123 8.33 3.87 1.37
N VAL A 124 7.11 3.34 1.21
CA VAL A 124 6.53 2.96 -0.08
C VAL A 124 6.46 4.18 -1.02
N ILE A 125 5.82 5.27 -0.56
CA ILE A 125 5.69 6.54 -1.29
C ILE A 125 7.07 7.10 -1.66
N ILE A 126 8.04 7.08 -0.73
CA ILE A 126 9.38 7.60 -0.98
C ILE A 126 10.08 6.82 -2.09
N THR A 127 10.08 5.48 -2.03
CA THR A 127 10.74 4.65 -3.06
C THR A 127 10.07 4.74 -4.42
N GLU A 128 8.76 4.97 -4.44
CA GLU A 128 8.00 5.21 -5.67
C GLU A 128 8.39 6.52 -6.34
N MET A 129 8.34 7.63 -5.60
CA MET A 129 8.73 8.92 -6.16
C MET A 129 10.20 8.94 -6.60
N LEU A 130 11.10 8.28 -5.86
CA LEU A 130 12.50 8.12 -6.27
C LEU A 130 12.64 7.30 -7.57
N ALA A 131 11.82 6.26 -7.75
CA ALA A 131 11.80 5.48 -8.98
C ALA A 131 11.27 6.29 -10.18
N TYR A 132 10.30 7.17 -10.00
CA TYR A 132 9.86 8.07 -11.08
C TYR A 132 10.88 9.15 -11.42
N LEU A 133 11.58 9.67 -10.41
CA LEU A 133 12.65 10.64 -10.62
C LEU A 133 13.88 10.02 -11.29
N HIS A 134 14.22 8.79 -10.91
CA HIS A 134 15.44 8.09 -11.35
C HIS A 134 15.12 6.66 -11.81
N PRO A 135 14.38 6.48 -12.93
CA PRO A 135 13.89 5.16 -13.36
C PRO A 135 15.01 4.16 -13.61
N HIS A 136 16.21 4.60 -14.01
CA HIS A 136 17.35 3.72 -14.25
C HIS A 136 18.21 3.45 -13.00
N GLU A 137 17.89 4.08 -11.87
CA GLU A 137 18.64 3.95 -10.63
C GLU A 137 17.85 3.39 -9.45
N CYS A 138 16.54 3.64 -9.43
CA CYS A 138 15.68 3.37 -8.30
C CYS A 138 14.53 2.44 -8.69
N ALA A 139 14.31 1.40 -7.88
CA ALA A 139 13.13 0.56 -7.93
C ALA A 139 12.18 0.90 -6.78
N THR A 140 10.90 0.53 -6.90
CA THR A 140 9.94 0.67 -5.80
C THR A 140 10.01 -0.52 -4.85
N TRP A 141 9.87 -0.26 -3.55
CA TRP A 141 9.77 -1.29 -2.52
C TRP A 141 8.36 -1.29 -1.93
N ASN A 142 7.50 -2.12 -2.52
CA ASN A 142 6.15 -2.42 -2.03
C ASN A 142 5.90 -3.94 -2.11
N ASN A 143 4.72 -4.46 -1.75
CA ASN A 143 4.33 -5.87 -1.94
C ASN A 143 5.45 -6.88 -1.59
N VAL A 144 6.00 -6.77 -0.37
CA VAL A 144 7.26 -7.43 0.02
C VAL A 144 7.19 -8.94 -0.09
N LYS A 145 6.04 -9.56 0.22
CA LYS A 145 5.81 -11.00 0.07
C LYS A 145 6.03 -11.46 -1.37
N SER A 146 5.41 -10.80 -2.34
CA SER A 146 5.58 -11.13 -3.77
C SER A 146 7.02 -10.94 -4.22
N ARG A 147 7.70 -9.88 -3.78
CA ARG A 147 9.11 -9.64 -4.11
C ARG A 147 10.05 -10.69 -3.53
N LYS A 148 9.88 -11.06 -2.25
CA LYS A 148 10.64 -12.14 -1.60
C LYS A 148 10.47 -13.45 -2.37
N LYS A 149 9.24 -13.76 -2.77
CA LYS A 149 8.93 -14.98 -3.52
C LYS A 149 9.52 -14.99 -4.93
N ALA A 150 9.44 -13.86 -5.64
CA ALA A 150 10.03 -13.75 -6.96
C ALA A 150 11.57 -13.85 -6.91
N LEU A 151 12.21 -13.19 -5.94
CA LEU A 151 13.67 -13.24 -5.79
C LEU A 151 14.15 -14.61 -5.29
N SER A 152 13.38 -15.33 -4.48
CA SER A 152 13.73 -16.70 -4.08
C SER A 152 13.69 -17.68 -5.27
N ILE A 153 12.79 -17.50 -6.24
CA ILE A 153 12.78 -18.28 -7.50
C ILE A 153 14.10 -18.10 -8.27
N PHE A 154 14.69 -16.91 -8.20
CA PHE A 154 15.99 -16.63 -8.79
C PHE A 154 17.16 -17.11 -7.94
N ASN A 155 16.93 -17.71 -6.77
CA ASN A 155 17.95 -18.05 -5.78
C ASN A 155 18.69 -16.81 -5.24
N ILE A 156 17.96 -15.71 -5.01
CA ILE A 156 18.43 -14.48 -4.39
C ILE A 156 17.74 -14.34 -3.02
N ASP A 157 18.52 -14.51 -1.95
CA ASP A 157 17.98 -14.44 -0.58
C ASP A 157 17.88 -13.00 -0.07
N ILE A 158 16.63 -12.56 0.13
CA ILE A 158 16.28 -11.31 0.82
C ILE A 158 15.33 -11.54 2.00
N THR A 159 15.28 -12.76 2.54
CA THR A 159 14.32 -13.16 3.58
C THR A 159 14.40 -12.30 4.84
N LYS A 160 15.62 -11.87 5.20
CA LYS A 160 15.90 -11.01 6.36
C LYS A 160 15.40 -9.57 6.22
N TRP A 161 15.04 -9.13 5.00
CA TRP A 161 14.62 -7.76 4.77
C TRP A 161 13.18 -7.54 5.23
N LYS A 162 12.96 -6.38 5.86
CA LYS A 162 11.67 -6.00 6.44
C LYS A 162 10.81 -5.23 5.44
N THR A 163 9.56 -4.98 5.81
CA THR A 163 8.64 -4.11 5.06
C THR A 163 9.21 -2.71 4.84
N THR A 164 10.01 -2.21 5.78
CA THR A 164 10.75 -0.95 5.64
C THR A 164 12.25 -1.22 5.55
N LEU A 165 12.86 -0.87 4.41
CA LEU A 165 14.30 -0.97 4.23
C LEU A 165 15.03 0.17 4.95
N ASN A 166 16.26 -0.09 5.41
CA ASN A 166 17.22 0.96 5.71
C ASN A 166 17.88 1.49 4.41
N PRO A 167 18.59 2.63 4.44
CA PRO A 167 19.23 3.20 3.25
C PRO A 167 20.16 2.23 2.51
N GLN A 168 20.95 1.43 3.25
CA GLN A 168 21.89 0.50 2.65
C GLN A 168 21.19 -0.70 2.04
N GLU A 169 20.13 -1.22 2.68
CA GLU A 169 19.26 -2.24 2.10
C GLU A 169 18.59 -1.74 0.82
N TYR A 170 18.07 -0.51 0.80
CA TYR A 170 17.45 0.07 -0.39
C TYR A 170 18.44 0.23 -1.55
N LYS A 171 19.68 0.66 -1.25
CA LYS A 171 20.77 0.69 -2.22
C LYS A 171 21.05 -0.69 -2.79
N THR A 172 21.19 -1.70 -1.94
CA THR A 172 21.44 -3.09 -2.36
C THR A 172 20.28 -3.62 -3.21
N PHE A 173 19.03 -3.34 -2.84
CA PHE A 173 17.85 -3.70 -3.62
C PHE A 173 17.92 -3.13 -5.04
N ASN A 174 18.21 -1.84 -5.18
CA ASN A 174 18.35 -1.20 -6.49
C ASN A 174 19.45 -1.85 -7.34
N GLU A 175 20.59 -2.22 -6.74
CA GLU A 175 21.67 -2.90 -7.45
C GLU A 175 21.32 -4.33 -7.89
N ILE A 176 20.55 -5.08 -7.08
CA ILE A 176 19.99 -6.38 -7.49
C ILE A 176 19.09 -6.20 -8.72
N LEU A 177 18.19 -5.22 -8.66
CA LEU A 177 17.24 -4.93 -9.74
C LEU A 177 17.95 -4.51 -11.03
N LYS A 178 19.01 -3.70 -10.96
CA LYS A 178 19.86 -3.38 -12.12
C LYS A 178 20.53 -4.61 -12.70
N ALA A 179 21.00 -5.52 -11.86
CA ALA A 179 21.61 -6.77 -12.32
C ALA A 179 20.58 -7.66 -13.02
N ILE A 180 19.36 -7.76 -12.49
CA ILE A 180 18.25 -8.50 -13.12
C ILE A 180 17.87 -7.84 -14.45
N GLN A 181 17.71 -6.52 -14.50
CA GLN A 181 17.34 -5.79 -15.72
C GLN A 181 18.29 -6.08 -16.88
N LYS A 182 19.60 -6.11 -16.62
CA LYS A 182 20.61 -6.46 -17.62
C LYS A 182 20.42 -7.86 -18.21
N GLU A 183 19.95 -8.81 -17.40
CA GLU A 183 19.68 -10.17 -17.88
C GLU A 183 18.36 -10.28 -18.65
N LEU A 184 17.38 -9.38 -18.39
CA LEU A 184 16.14 -9.32 -19.17
C LEU A 184 16.40 -8.85 -20.62
N ASN A 185 17.38 -7.96 -20.81
CA ASN A 185 17.89 -7.51 -22.11
C ASN A 185 16.79 -7.13 -23.13
N VAL A 186 15.80 -6.34 -22.69
CA VAL A 186 14.69 -5.92 -23.54
C VAL A 186 15.07 -4.65 -24.29
N GLN A 187 14.99 -4.67 -25.63
CA GLN A 187 15.39 -3.57 -26.51
C GLN A 187 14.16 -2.84 -27.08
N GLU A 188 13.24 -2.44 -26.20
CA GLU A 188 12.05 -1.70 -26.60
C GLU A 188 12.12 -0.26 -26.05
N PRO A 189 11.94 0.79 -26.88
CA PRO A 189 12.14 2.18 -26.45
C PRO A 189 11.29 2.61 -25.24
N GLU A 190 10.07 2.09 -25.13
CA GLU A 190 9.18 2.38 -24.00
C GLU A 190 9.67 1.73 -22.70
N ILE A 191 10.17 0.50 -22.80
CA ILE A 191 10.72 -0.24 -21.65
C ILE A 191 12.04 0.38 -21.20
N GLU A 192 12.85 0.88 -22.14
CA GLU A 192 14.05 1.65 -21.81
C GLU A 192 13.67 2.86 -20.96
N LYS A 193 12.66 3.65 -21.35
CA LYS A 193 12.20 4.82 -20.58
C LYS A 193 11.72 4.46 -19.16
N MET A 194 11.10 3.30 -18.98
CA MET A 194 10.68 2.84 -17.65
C MET A 194 11.84 2.48 -16.73
N GLY A 195 12.98 2.09 -17.29
CA GLY A 195 14.10 1.58 -16.52
C GLY A 195 13.68 0.44 -15.57
N LEU A 196 14.12 0.52 -14.32
CA LEU A 196 13.85 -0.47 -13.27
C LEU A 196 12.36 -0.60 -12.93
N LEU A 197 11.49 0.35 -13.30
CA LEU A 197 10.04 0.21 -13.10
C LEU A 197 9.46 -0.97 -13.91
N PHE A 198 10.02 -1.28 -15.07
CA PHE A 198 9.68 -2.48 -15.84
C PHE A 198 10.12 -3.75 -15.10
N THR A 199 11.38 -3.82 -14.68
CA THR A 199 11.93 -4.98 -13.96
C THR A 199 11.19 -5.24 -12.66
N ASN A 200 10.88 -4.17 -11.94
CA ASN A 200 10.14 -4.20 -10.69
C ASN A 200 8.71 -4.73 -10.89
N TYR A 201 8.07 -4.36 -11.99
CA TYR A 201 6.77 -4.89 -12.37
C TYR A 201 6.82 -6.38 -12.71
N PHE A 202 7.79 -6.81 -13.51
CA PHE A 202 8.01 -8.22 -13.84
C PHE A 202 8.18 -9.08 -12.57
N ILE A 203 9.01 -8.64 -11.62
CA ILE A 203 9.23 -9.32 -10.35
C ILE A 203 7.94 -9.42 -9.55
N LEU A 204 7.14 -8.35 -9.49
CA LEU A 204 5.84 -8.35 -8.81
C LEU A 204 4.92 -9.45 -9.39
N LYS A 205 4.79 -9.52 -10.72
CA LYS A 205 3.93 -10.52 -11.38
C LYS A 205 4.41 -11.95 -11.20
N LEU A 206 5.71 -12.19 -11.30
CA LEU A 206 6.28 -13.50 -11.02
C LEU A 206 5.96 -13.94 -9.58
N GLY A 207 6.07 -13.03 -8.62
CA GLY A 207 5.74 -13.27 -7.23
C GLY A 207 4.25 -13.56 -6.98
N GLN A 208 3.35 -12.94 -7.74
CA GLN A 208 1.90 -13.16 -7.65
C GLN A 208 1.45 -14.49 -8.28
N GLN A 209 2.09 -14.93 -9.36
CA GLN A 209 1.69 -16.14 -10.09
C GLN A 209 2.20 -17.45 -9.48
N SER A 210 3.27 -17.40 -8.70
CA SER A 210 3.84 -18.60 -8.07
C SER A 210 2.83 -19.20 -7.07
N ARG A 211 2.41 -20.45 -7.30
CA ARG A 211 1.49 -21.19 -6.43
C ARG A 211 2.29 -21.96 -5.38
N GLU A 212 2.33 -21.43 -4.16
CA GLU A 212 2.61 -22.19 -2.95
C GLU A 212 1.38 -22.02 -2.05
N PRO A 213 1.08 -22.98 -1.14
CA PRO A 213 -0.10 -22.93 -0.29
C PRO A 213 -0.19 -21.58 0.40
N GLU A 214 -1.43 -21.11 0.63
CA GLU A 214 -1.75 -19.86 1.32
C GLU A 214 -1.02 -19.80 2.68
N SER A 215 0.22 -19.33 2.66
CA SER A 215 0.97 -18.91 3.83
C SER A 215 0.34 -17.64 4.35
N GLU A 216 0.41 -17.43 5.67
CA GLU A 216 0.05 -16.18 6.36
C GLU A 216 0.34 -14.98 5.45
N VAL A 217 -0.71 -14.23 5.09
CA VAL A 217 -0.53 -13.00 4.32
C VAL A 217 0.22 -12.05 5.23
N GLU A 218 1.44 -11.68 4.83
CA GLU A 218 2.22 -10.70 5.58
C GLU A 218 1.60 -9.31 5.30
N PHE A 219 0.71 -8.85 6.19
CA PHE A 219 0.09 -7.53 6.13
C PHE A 219 0.58 -6.62 7.27
N SER A 220 0.39 -5.31 7.13
CA SER A 220 0.61 -4.35 8.20
C SER A 220 -0.70 -4.11 8.94
N HIS A 221 -0.69 -4.22 10.28
CA HIS A 221 -1.84 -3.94 11.12
C HIS A 221 -2.45 -2.57 10.80
N ASP A 222 -1.63 -1.52 10.87
CA ASP A 222 -2.07 -0.14 10.66
C ASP A 222 -2.58 0.09 9.23
N GLU A 223 -2.00 -0.60 8.24
CA GLU A 223 -2.46 -0.48 6.85
C GLU A 223 -3.85 -1.08 6.68
N ILE A 224 -4.10 -2.27 7.22
CA ILE A 224 -5.42 -2.90 7.14
C ILE A 224 -6.45 -2.09 7.93
N ARG A 225 -6.10 -1.61 9.14
CA ARG A 225 -6.97 -0.71 9.92
C ARG A 225 -7.37 0.52 9.11
N ASP A 226 -6.39 1.20 8.51
CA ASP A 226 -6.64 2.41 7.72
C ASP A 226 -7.50 2.10 6.49
N ARG A 227 -7.27 0.98 5.80
CA ARG A 227 -8.10 0.55 4.66
C ARG A 227 -9.54 0.26 5.05
N VAL A 228 -9.76 -0.39 6.20
CA VAL A 228 -11.10 -0.67 6.70
C VAL A 228 -11.82 0.63 7.05
N ARG A 229 -11.15 1.60 7.67
CA ARG A 229 -11.72 2.94 7.86
C ARG A 229 -12.13 3.56 6.52
N ASP A 230 -11.21 3.56 5.55
CA ASP A 230 -11.43 4.23 4.26
C ASP A 230 -12.60 3.60 3.48
N ILE A 231 -12.72 2.26 3.50
CA ILE A 231 -13.88 1.55 2.94
C ILE A 231 -15.17 2.05 3.60
N GLY A 232 -15.21 2.17 4.93
CA GLY A 232 -16.37 2.69 5.66
C GLY A 232 -16.75 4.10 5.22
N SER A 233 -15.78 5.00 5.16
CA SER A 233 -16.00 6.38 4.70
C SER A 233 -16.55 6.43 3.27
N MET A 234 -16.04 5.61 2.35
CA MET A 234 -16.52 5.54 0.96
C MET A 234 -17.95 5.03 0.84
N LEU A 235 -18.35 4.14 1.74
CA LEU A 235 -19.71 3.62 1.81
C LEU A 235 -20.67 4.57 2.55
N GLY A 236 -20.18 5.74 3.00
CA GLY A 236 -20.98 6.77 3.66
C GLY A 236 -21.13 6.60 5.17
N PHE A 237 -20.34 5.74 5.80
CA PHE A 237 -20.28 5.67 7.26
C PHE A 237 -19.38 6.78 7.81
N ASP A 238 -19.70 7.25 9.02
CA ASP A 238 -18.74 7.98 9.84
C ASP A 238 -17.74 6.96 10.40
N ALA A 239 -16.51 6.97 9.88
CA ALA A 239 -15.53 5.93 10.14
C ALA A 239 -14.32 6.48 10.90
N GLU A 240 -14.10 5.97 12.10
CA GLU A 240 -13.04 6.39 13.00
C GLU A 240 -12.11 5.23 13.37
N THR A 241 -10.86 5.54 13.66
CA THR A 241 -9.85 4.54 14.08
C THR A 241 -9.50 4.74 15.55
N GLU A 242 -9.16 3.65 16.25
CA GLU A 242 -8.60 3.65 17.61
C GLU A 242 -9.55 4.24 18.67
N VAL A 243 -10.84 3.90 18.56
CA VAL A 243 -11.94 4.51 19.34
C VAL A 243 -12.20 3.73 20.63
N THR A 244 -12.45 4.44 21.73
CA THR A 244 -12.95 3.80 22.96
C THR A 244 -14.46 3.75 22.94
N ILE A 245 -15.04 2.55 22.77
CA ILE A 245 -16.49 2.39 22.60
C ILE A 245 -17.21 2.02 23.91
N ALA A 246 -16.48 1.44 24.87
CA ALA A 246 -16.97 1.07 26.18
C ALA A 246 -15.81 1.07 27.20
N PRO A 247 -16.08 1.08 28.52
CA PRO A 247 -15.03 1.00 29.53
C PRO A 247 -14.10 -0.20 29.31
N GLY A 248 -12.83 0.08 29.00
CA GLY A 248 -11.83 -0.94 28.74
C GLY A 248 -11.98 -1.68 27.41
N ALA A 249 -12.70 -1.09 26.44
CA ALA A 249 -12.79 -1.56 25.05
C ALA A 249 -12.36 -0.44 24.10
N ARG A 250 -11.12 -0.51 23.63
CA ARG A 250 -10.58 0.35 22.59
C ARG A 250 -10.37 -0.49 21.35
N VAL A 251 -11.00 -0.10 20.25
CA VAL A 251 -11.12 -0.93 19.04
C VAL A 251 -10.44 -0.25 17.86
N ASP A 252 -9.99 -1.06 16.89
CA ASP A 252 -9.20 -0.56 15.76
C ASP A 252 -10.00 0.36 14.83
N VAL A 253 -11.23 -0.04 14.46
CA VAL A 253 -12.12 0.77 13.60
C VAL A 253 -13.57 0.69 14.06
N VAL A 254 -14.27 1.82 13.98
CA VAL A 254 -15.72 1.91 14.13
C VAL A 254 -16.31 2.49 12.86
N TRP A 255 -17.35 1.85 12.31
CA TRP A 255 -18.22 2.46 11.32
C TRP A 255 -19.55 2.81 11.98
N SER A 256 -19.91 4.08 11.94
CA SER A 256 -21.13 4.62 12.53
C SER A 256 -22.09 5.13 11.47
N ALA A 257 -23.35 4.73 11.57
CA ALA A 257 -24.44 5.25 10.74
C ALA A 257 -25.55 5.80 11.63
N LYS A 258 -25.97 7.05 11.36
CA LYS A 258 -27.15 7.64 12.00
C LYS A 258 -28.40 7.29 11.20
N ILE A 259 -29.31 6.56 11.82
CA ILE A 259 -30.57 6.17 11.19
C ILE A 259 -31.66 7.15 11.63
N GLY A 260 -31.75 8.29 10.94
CA GLY A 260 -32.76 9.32 11.22
C GLY A 260 -32.81 9.71 12.71
N ASN A 261 -34.01 9.60 13.30
CA ASN A 261 -34.26 9.79 14.73
C ASN A 261 -34.24 8.47 15.54
N LEU A 262 -34.00 7.32 14.90
CA LEU A 262 -34.01 6.00 15.53
C LEU A 262 -32.71 5.69 16.30
N GLY A 263 -31.64 6.47 16.06
CA GLY A 263 -30.40 6.39 16.81
C GLY A 263 -29.18 6.16 15.92
N ILE A 264 -28.13 5.61 16.53
CA ILE A 264 -26.84 5.34 15.92
C ILE A 264 -26.62 3.83 15.92
N VAL A 265 -26.18 3.30 14.79
CA VAL A 265 -25.75 1.90 14.65
C VAL A 265 -24.25 1.88 14.37
N ASN A 266 -23.54 1.03 15.12
CA ASN A 266 -22.10 0.88 15.05
C ASN A 266 -21.72 -0.54 14.62
N TYR A 267 -20.69 -0.62 13.78
CA TYR A 267 -19.99 -1.84 13.41
C TYR A 267 -18.54 -1.70 13.86
N ILE A 268 -18.03 -2.73 14.53
CA ILE A 268 -16.71 -2.69 15.16
C ILE A 268 -15.79 -3.66 14.42
N PHE A 269 -14.58 -3.23 14.10
CA PHE A 269 -13.59 -4.04 13.43
C PHE A 269 -12.30 -4.07 14.24
N GLU A 270 -11.72 -5.26 14.36
CA GLU A 270 -10.45 -5.48 15.05
C GLU A 270 -9.51 -6.28 14.13
N VAL A 271 -8.32 -5.73 13.89
CA VAL A 271 -7.30 -6.32 13.02
C VAL A 271 -6.37 -7.17 13.88
N HIS A 272 -6.49 -8.49 13.76
CA HIS A 272 -5.55 -9.40 14.39
C HIS A 272 -4.40 -9.69 13.44
N LYS A 273 -3.15 -9.45 13.85
CA LYS A 273 -1.98 -9.95 13.11
C LYS A 273 -1.18 -10.97 13.92
N SER A 274 -1.00 -10.68 15.20
CA SER A 274 -0.22 -11.47 16.14
C SER A 274 -0.61 -11.05 17.55
N GLY A 275 -0.50 -11.94 18.52
CA GLY A 275 -0.82 -11.65 19.92
C GLY A 275 -1.79 -12.68 20.49
N SER A 276 -2.44 -12.33 21.59
CA SER A 276 -3.43 -13.19 22.23
C SER A 276 -4.78 -13.07 21.54
N ILE A 277 -5.30 -14.20 21.06
CA ILE A 277 -6.67 -14.32 20.52
C ILE A 277 -7.70 -14.04 21.63
N ASP A 278 -7.46 -14.51 22.86
CA ASP A 278 -8.33 -14.21 24.00
C ASP A 278 -8.49 -12.71 24.24
N SER A 279 -7.40 -11.97 24.10
CA SER A 279 -7.42 -10.52 24.28
C SER A 279 -8.28 -9.84 23.21
N LEU A 280 -8.18 -10.29 21.96
CA LEU A 280 -9.03 -9.83 20.87
C LEU A 280 -10.51 -10.15 21.12
N LEU A 281 -10.83 -11.42 21.43
CA LEU A 281 -12.19 -11.85 21.69
C LEU A 281 -12.80 -11.16 22.91
N MET A 282 -12.01 -10.93 23.96
CA MET A 282 -12.40 -10.17 25.14
C MET A 282 -12.71 -8.71 24.78
N ASN A 283 -11.88 -8.08 23.95
CA ASN A 283 -12.09 -6.69 23.50
C ASN A 283 -13.40 -6.57 22.69
N LEU A 284 -13.62 -7.48 21.74
CA LEU A 284 -14.85 -7.55 20.93
C LEU A 284 -16.09 -7.81 21.78
N GLN A 285 -16.03 -8.70 22.77
CA GLN A 285 -17.14 -8.94 23.71
C GLN A 285 -17.50 -7.68 24.50
N LYS A 286 -16.51 -6.95 25.00
CA LYS A 286 -16.76 -5.69 25.72
C LYS A 286 -17.37 -4.63 24.79
N ALA A 287 -16.89 -4.54 23.55
CA ALA A 287 -17.47 -3.64 22.55
C ALA A 287 -18.94 -3.99 22.26
N LYS A 288 -19.26 -5.28 22.09
CA LYS A 288 -20.62 -5.77 21.80
C LYS A 288 -21.64 -5.50 22.90
N ARG A 289 -21.20 -5.24 24.14
CA ARG A 289 -22.08 -4.83 25.25
C ARG A 289 -22.68 -3.43 25.06
N SER A 290 -22.08 -2.60 24.20
CA SER A 290 -22.68 -1.32 23.85
C SER A 290 -23.96 -1.55 23.03
N PRO A 291 -25.10 -0.94 23.40
CA PRO A 291 -26.39 -1.18 22.72
C PRO A 291 -26.41 -0.67 21.27
N THR A 292 -25.51 0.25 20.91
CA THR A 292 -25.39 0.73 19.53
C THR A 292 -24.60 -0.21 18.63
N VAL A 293 -23.88 -1.19 19.19
CA VAL A 293 -23.03 -2.10 18.42
C VAL A 293 -23.84 -3.28 17.90
N GLN A 294 -23.99 -3.34 16.58
CA GLN A 294 -24.77 -4.38 15.90
C GLN A 294 -23.94 -5.62 15.60
N LYS A 295 -22.71 -5.43 15.09
CA LYS A 295 -21.77 -6.51 14.76
C LYS A 295 -20.36 -6.16 15.18
N VAL A 296 -19.59 -7.21 15.45
CA VAL A 296 -18.15 -7.15 15.65
C VAL A 296 -17.47 -8.01 14.59
N VAL A 297 -16.36 -7.55 14.05
CA VAL A 297 -15.67 -8.15 12.90
C VAL A 297 -14.21 -8.38 13.26
N ALA A 298 -13.75 -9.62 13.18
CA ALA A 298 -12.34 -9.96 13.27
C ALA A 298 -11.71 -10.00 11.87
N ILE A 299 -10.59 -9.32 11.69
CA ILE A 299 -9.88 -9.20 10.42
C ILE A 299 -8.48 -9.79 10.56
N SER A 300 -8.14 -10.77 9.74
CA SER A 300 -6.80 -11.37 9.73
C SER A 300 -6.55 -12.18 8.45
N ASP A 301 -5.39 -12.81 8.34
CA ASP A 301 -5.19 -13.89 7.38
C ASP A 301 -6.05 -15.11 7.76
N LYS A 302 -6.31 -15.97 6.77
CA LYS A 302 -7.19 -17.14 6.93
C LYS A 302 -6.75 -18.10 8.03
N VAL A 303 -5.44 -18.28 8.24
CA VAL A 303 -4.92 -19.21 9.24
C VAL A 303 -5.26 -18.71 10.65
N GLN A 304 -5.08 -17.42 10.90
CA GLN A 304 -5.43 -16.80 12.17
C GLN A 304 -6.96 -16.71 12.35
N LEU A 305 -7.73 -16.43 11.29
CA LEU A 305 -9.19 -16.40 11.38
C LEU A 305 -9.78 -17.75 11.79
N GLU A 306 -9.26 -18.87 11.30
CA GLU A 306 -9.71 -20.20 11.75
C GLU A 306 -9.39 -20.43 13.24
N LYS A 307 -8.21 -20.02 13.73
CA LYS A 307 -7.90 -20.09 15.17
C LYS A 307 -8.84 -19.23 16.01
N ILE A 308 -9.15 -18.02 15.56
CA ILE A 308 -10.09 -17.12 16.26
C ILE A 308 -11.48 -17.75 16.27
N LYS A 309 -11.88 -18.40 15.18
CA LYS A 309 -13.18 -19.07 15.06
C LYS A 309 -13.27 -20.27 16.01
N GLU A 310 -12.26 -21.13 16.05
CA GLU A 310 -12.17 -22.26 16.99
C GLU A 310 -12.24 -21.78 18.44
N GLU A 311 -11.42 -20.79 18.82
CA GLU A 311 -11.42 -20.22 20.18
C GLU A 311 -12.80 -19.60 20.53
N SER A 312 -13.48 -19.01 19.53
CA SER A 312 -14.79 -18.39 19.75
C SER A 312 -15.89 -19.41 20.06
N GLU A 313 -15.74 -20.70 19.73
CA GLU A 313 -16.77 -21.73 19.97
C GLU A 313 -17.12 -21.87 21.47
N GLY A 314 -16.15 -21.60 22.35
CA GLY A 314 -16.35 -21.60 23.80
C GLY A 314 -17.13 -20.40 24.34
N LEU A 315 -17.49 -19.42 23.49
CA LEU A 315 -18.14 -18.18 23.90
C LEU A 315 -19.68 -18.23 23.77
N PRO A 316 -20.39 -17.33 24.46
CA PRO A 316 -21.86 -17.28 24.42
C PRO A 316 -22.41 -17.19 22.99
N GLU A 317 -23.49 -17.93 22.72
CA GLU A 317 -24.10 -18.00 21.38
C GLU A 317 -24.53 -16.63 20.85
N GLU A 318 -25.05 -15.76 21.72
CA GLU A 318 -25.44 -14.40 21.35
C GLU A 318 -24.26 -13.60 20.80
N PHE A 319 -23.09 -13.71 21.42
CA PHE A 319 -21.87 -13.08 20.93
C PHE A 319 -21.42 -13.68 19.61
N ARG A 320 -21.39 -15.02 19.51
CA ARG A 320 -20.97 -15.73 18.29
C ARG A 320 -21.84 -15.38 17.08
N ARG A 321 -23.14 -15.15 17.26
CA ARG A 321 -24.05 -14.71 16.18
C ARG A 321 -23.68 -13.35 15.60
N ASP A 322 -23.09 -12.48 16.42
CA ASP A 322 -22.73 -11.11 16.04
C ASP A 322 -21.24 -10.93 15.73
N LEU A 323 -20.43 -11.97 15.96
CA LEU A 323 -19.05 -12.07 15.51
C LEU A 323 -19.00 -12.52 14.04
N THR A 324 -18.25 -11.78 13.24
CA THR A 324 -18.02 -12.07 11.83
C THR A 324 -16.53 -12.02 11.52
N PHE A 325 -16.13 -12.61 10.39
CA PHE A 325 -14.74 -12.75 10.01
C PHE A 325 -14.55 -12.17 8.61
N TRP A 326 -13.52 -11.35 8.44
CA TRP A 326 -13.22 -10.73 7.14
C TRP A 326 -11.74 -10.95 6.79
N PRO A 327 -11.45 -11.82 5.80
CA PRO A 327 -10.07 -12.05 5.37
C PRO A 327 -9.40 -10.79 4.85
N VAL A 328 -8.14 -10.58 5.21
CA VAL A 328 -7.35 -9.41 4.77
C VAL A 328 -7.28 -9.30 3.25
N GLU A 329 -7.21 -10.42 2.54
CA GLU A 329 -7.19 -10.45 1.09
C GLU A 329 -8.48 -9.86 0.49
N GLU A 330 -9.62 -10.09 1.14
CA GLU A 330 -10.91 -9.55 0.73
C GLU A 330 -11.03 -8.07 1.07
N VAL A 331 -10.53 -7.62 2.22
CA VAL A 331 -10.43 -6.19 2.56
C VAL A 331 -9.66 -5.44 1.47
N LEU A 332 -8.49 -5.95 1.10
CA LEU A 332 -7.65 -5.36 0.05
C LEU A 332 -8.36 -5.32 -1.30
N LYS A 333 -9.10 -6.39 -1.64
CA LYS A 333 -9.85 -6.49 -2.89
C LYS A 333 -11.01 -5.49 -2.94
N VAL A 334 -11.79 -5.37 -1.86
CA VAL A 334 -12.90 -4.41 -1.75
C VAL A 334 -12.39 -2.98 -1.85
N ALA A 335 -11.28 -2.66 -1.15
CA ALA A 335 -10.64 -1.36 -1.27
C ALA A 335 -10.30 -1.03 -2.74
N GLY A 336 -9.65 -1.95 -3.46
CA GLY A 336 -9.29 -1.75 -4.86
C GLY A 336 -10.51 -1.58 -5.80
N TYR A 337 -11.61 -2.27 -5.52
CA TYR A 337 -12.85 -2.11 -6.29
C TYR A 337 -13.52 -0.76 -6.06
N LEU A 338 -13.60 -0.31 -4.81
CA LEU A 338 -14.17 0.99 -4.49
C LEU A 338 -13.29 2.12 -5.05
N GLU A 339 -11.96 1.98 -5.00
CA GLU A 339 -11.02 2.91 -5.62
C GLU A 339 -11.27 3.03 -7.13
N SER A 340 -11.43 1.89 -7.81
CA SER A 340 -11.70 1.85 -9.25
C SER A 340 -13.05 2.49 -9.60
N ALA A 341 -14.09 2.21 -8.81
CA ALA A 341 -15.41 2.80 -9.00
C ALA A 341 -15.40 4.33 -8.79
N MET A 342 -14.73 4.81 -7.73
CA MET A 342 -14.65 6.25 -7.46
C MET A 342 -13.92 7.01 -8.57
N LYS A 343 -12.82 6.46 -9.11
CA LYS A 343 -12.13 7.07 -10.24
C LYS A 343 -13.01 7.25 -11.47
N ILE A 344 -13.87 6.27 -11.75
CA ILE A 344 -14.82 6.35 -12.88
C ILE A 344 -15.87 7.45 -12.59
N ILE A 345 -16.37 7.51 -11.36
CA ILE A 345 -17.37 8.49 -10.92
C ILE A 345 -16.80 9.92 -10.91
N ASP A 346 -15.53 10.10 -10.53
CA ASP A 346 -14.88 11.42 -10.52
C ASP A 346 -14.88 12.06 -11.92
N GLY A 347 -14.85 11.27 -12.99
CA GLY A 347 -15.00 11.74 -14.37
C GLY A 347 -16.34 12.42 -14.67
N LEU A 348 -17.35 12.20 -13.84
CA LEU A 348 -18.68 12.82 -13.97
C LEU A 348 -18.72 14.27 -13.46
N ASN A 349 -17.66 14.77 -12.81
CA ASN A 349 -17.57 16.15 -12.30
C ASN A 349 -18.75 16.56 -11.39
N LEU A 350 -19.20 15.66 -10.52
CA LEU A 350 -20.39 15.86 -9.69
C LEU A 350 -20.18 16.82 -8.52
N THR A 351 -18.94 17.22 -8.22
CA THR A 351 -18.61 18.21 -7.20
C THR A 351 -18.48 19.61 -7.82
N PRO A 352 -19.31 20.59 -7.43
CA PRO A 352 -19.17 21.96 -7.90
C PRO A 352 -17.88 22.59 -7.35
N GLU A 353 -17.27 23.49 -8.13
CA GLU A 353 -15.97 24.15 -7.90
C GLU A 353 -15.66 24.62 -6.46
N PRO A 354 -16.60 25.16 -5.65
CA PRO A 354 -16.29 25.52 -4.26
C PRO A 354 -16.08 24.32 -3.31
N PHE A 355 -16.35 23.10 -3.76
CA PHE A 355 -16.23 21.85 -3.00
C PHE A 355 -15.27 20.83 -3.65
N LYS A 356 -14.53 21.25 -4.70
CA LYS A 356 -13.47 20.46 -5.32
C LYS A 356 -12.19 20.50 -4.52
#